data_AF-A0A975CER3-F1
#
_entry.id   AF-A0A975CER3-F1
#
_cell.length_a   1.000
_cell.length_b   1.000
_cell.length_c   1.000
_cell.angle_alpha   90.00
_cell.angle_beta   90.00
_cell.angle_gamma   90.00
#
_symmetry.space_group_name_H-M   'P 1'
#
loop_
_entity.id
_entity.type
_entity.pdbx_description
1 polymer ?
#
loop_
_entity_poly.entity_id
_entity_poly.type
_entity_poly.pdbx_seq_one_letter_code
_entity_poly.pdbx_strand_id
1 'polypeptide(L)'
;MRALIAHFHVISASVWLGCVVTEAMFERALLGRGPEFERTLAALHWRVDLGIELPALLLTVLSGGWLFFLAPHWSAVWWFKFGAGTLAVAANLACIGLVRLRQTKADAGDWAGFARVDAAQHRWGAVVALGLLAALGLGVVLHA
;
A
#
# COMPACT_ATOMS: atom_id res chain seq x y z
N MET A 1 7.09 -23.30 -13.36
CA MET A 1 7.21 -22.75 -11.98
C MET A 1 7.36 -21.22 -11.98
N ARG A 2 8.37 -20.63 -12.64
CA ARG A 2 8.56 -19.16 -12.69
C ARG A 2 7.33 -18.38 -13.16
N ALA A 3 6.69 -18.80 -14.25
CA ALA A 3 5.48 -18.15 -14.77
C ALA A 3 4.34 -18.15 -13.75
N LEU A 4 4.12 -19.26 -13.02
CA LEU A 4 3.09 -19.34 -11.98
C LEU A 4 3.36 -18.33 -10.84
N ILE A 5 4.61 -18.24 -10.38
CA ILE A 5 5.01 -17.28 -9.35
C ILE A 5 4.83 -15.84 -9.84
N ALA A 6 5.15 -15.57 -11.11
CA ALA A 6 4.94 -14.24 -11.71
C ALA A 6 3.46 -13.84 -11.76
N HIS A 7 2.57 -14.75 -12.17
CA HIS A 7 1.12 -14.49 -12.13
C HIS A 7 0.63 -14.24 -10.70
N PHE A 8 1.06 -15.09 -9.76
CA PHE A 8 0.71 -14.91 -8.36
C PHE A 8 1.19 -13.55 -7.81
N HIS A 9 2.44 -13.17 -8.12
CA HIS A 9 3.00 -11.87 -7.73
C HIS A 9 2.17 -10.70 -8.25
N VAL A 10 1.81 -10.72 -9.54
CA VAL A 10 1.01 -9.65 -10.15
C VAL A 10 -0.40 -9.59 -9.55
N ILE A 11 -1.02 -10.74 -9.28
CA ILE A 11 -2.33 -10.80 -8.61
C ILE A 11 -2.24 -10.21 -7.20
N SER A 12 -1.27 -10.63 -6.39
CA SER A 12 -1.07 -10.08 -5.04
C SER A 12 -0.82 -8.58 -5.05
N ALA A 13 0.03 -8.10 -5.97
CA ALA A 13 0.30 -6.67 -6.11
C ALA A 13 -0.93 -5.88 -6.59
N SER A 14 -1.77 -6.49 -7.42
CA SER A 14 -3.02 -5.88 -7.89
C SER A 14 -4.08 -5.81 -6.78
N VAL A 15 -4.18 -6.84 -5.93
CA VAL A 15 -5.04 -6.82 -4.73
C VAL A 15 -4.58 -5.72 -3.78
N TRP A 16 -3.25 -5.61 -3.58
CA TRP A 16 -2.68 -4.53 -2.77
C TRP A 16 -3.01 -3.15 -3.35
N LEU A 17 -2.82 -2.93 -4.66
CA LEU A 17 -3.23 -1.69 -5.32
C LEU A 17 -4.74 -1.40 -5.14
N GLY A 18 -5.57 -2.44 -5.21
CA GLY A 18 -7.01 -2.34 -4.97
C GLY A 18 -7.36 -1.84 -3.56
N CYS A 19 -6.58 -2.22 -2.53
CA CYS A 19 -6.75 -1.71 -1.17
C CYS A 19 -6.46 -0.21 -1.12
N VAL A 20 -5.32 0.24 -1.66
CA VAL A 20 -4.95 1.67 -1.74
C VAL A 20 -6.03 2.51 -2.44
N VAL A 21 -6.60 2.00 -3.54
CA VAL A 21 -7.71 2.68 -4.23
C VAL A 21 -8.98 2.70 -3.38
N THR A 22 -9.30 1.59 -2.71
CA THR A 22 -10.48 1.47 -1.86
C THR A 22 -10.41 2.42 -0.66
N GLU A 23 -9.25 2.56 -0.04
CA GLU A 23 -8.99 3.50 1.05
C GLU A 23 -9.18 4.94 0.61
N ALA A 24 -8.66 5.32 -0.57
CA ALA A 24 -8.89 6.65 -1.12
C ALA A 24 -10.39 6.93 -1.36
N MET A 25 -11.17 5.90 -1.72
CA MET A 25 -12.64 6.02 -1.84
C MET A 25 -13.31 6.20 -0.47
N PHE A 26 -12.89 5.46 0.56
CA PHE A 26 -13.40 5.65 1.92
C PHE A 26 -13.10 7.04 2.45
N GLU A 27 -11.89 7.53 2.25
CA GLU A 27 -11.50 8.89 2.65
C GLU A 27 -12.36 9.94 1.94
N ARG A 28 -12.58 9.79 0.62
CA ARG A 28 -13.50 10.67 -0.12
C ARG A 28 -14.93 10.63 0.42
N ALA A 29 -15.40 9.48 0.88
CA ALA A 29 -16.77 9.29 1.34
C ALA A 29 -17.00 9.76 2.78
N LEU A 30 -16.01 9.62 3.67
CA LEU A 30 -16.19 9.75 5.13
C LEU A 30 -15.42 10.91 5.77
N LEU A 31 -14.29 11.34 5.20
CA LEU A 31 -13.44 12.37 5.82
C LEU A 31 -14.12 13.74 5.82
N GLY A 32 -14.02 14.49 6.93
CA GLY A 32 -14.63 15.81 7.07
C GLY A 32 -16.16 15.81 7.24
N ARG A 33 -16.78 14.64 7.39
CA ARG A 33 -18.22 14.48 7.65
C ARG A 33 -18.58 14.57 9.15
N GLY A 34 -17.57 14.69 10.00
CA GLY A 34 -17.71 14.84 11.45
C GLY A 34 -17.05 13.70 12.25
N PRO A 35 -16.94 13.87 13.58
CA PRO A 35 -16.21 12.96 14.47
C PRO A 35 -16.58 11.48 14.39
N GLU A 36 -17.86 11.16 14.18
CA GLU A 36 -18.33 9.77 14.11
C GLU A 36 -17.86 9.09 12.82
N PHE A 37 -18.01 9.77 11.68
CA PHE A 37 -17.54 9.28 10.39
C PHE A 37 -16.02 9.13 10.36
N GLU A 38 -15.26 10.03 11.00
CA GLU A 38 -13.80 9.95 11.10
C GLU A 38 -13.33 8.75 11.94
N ARG A 39 -14.05 8.42 13.03
CA ARG A 39 -13.80 7.17 13.79
C ARG A 39 -14.11 5.94 12.95
N THR A 40 -15.25 5.93 12.24
CA THR A 40 -15.59 4.84 11.33
C THR A 40 -14.53 4.67 10.24
N LEU A 41 -14.08 5.76 9.63
CA LEU A 41 -13.02 5.76 8.62
C LEU A 41 -11.71 5.19 9.19
N ALA A 42 -11.27 5.65 10.37
CA ALA A 42 -10.05 5.14 10.99
C ALA A 42 -10.14 3.65 11.36
N ALA A 43 -11.28 3.20 11.87
CA ALA A 43 -11.50 1.79 12.20
C ALA A 43 -11.60 0.90 10.95
N LEU A 44 -12.23 1.39 9.88
CA LEU A 44 -12.34 0.67 8.62
C LEU A 44 -10.96 0.52 7.95
N HIS A 45 -10.20 1.62 7.90
CA HIS A 45 -8.84 1.64 7.35
C HIS A 45 -7.96 0.60 8.07
N TRP A 46 -7.91 0.63 9.40
CA TRP A 46 -7.13 -0.34 10.18
C TRP A 46 -7.52 -1.81 9.93
N ARG A 47 -8.81 -2.08 9.72
CA ARG A 47 -9.29 -3.45 9.43
C ARG A 47 -8.89 -3.90 8.03
N VAL A 48 -8.91 -3.00 7.04
CA VAL A 48 -8.47 -3.30 5.68
C VAL A 48 -6.96 -3.53 5.65
N ASP A 49 -6.18 -2.67 6.31
CA ASP A 49 -4.72 -2.81 6.44
C ASP A 49 -4.35 -4.20 6.94
N LEU A 50 -4.94 -4.62 8.06
CA LEU A 50 -4.60 -5.92 8.65
C LEU A 50 -5.23 -7.11 7.93
N GLY A 51 -6.48 -6.97 7.49
CA GLY A 51 -7.27 -8.08 6.96
C GLY A 51 -6.98 -8.43 5.51
N ILE A 52 -6.55 -7.46 4.71
CA ILE A 52 -6.42 -7.61 3.26
C ILE A 52 -5.09 -7.04 2.76
N GLU A 53 -4.77 -5.80 3.11
CA GLU A 53 -3.63 -5.09 2.54
C GLU A 53 -2.29 -5.73 2.95
N LEU A 54 -2.05 -5.94 4.25
CA LEU A 54 -0.83 -6.54 4.77
C LEU A 54 -0.64 -7.98 4.25
N PRO A 55 -1.65 -8.87 4.24
CA PRO A 55 -1.55 -10.16 3.55
C PRO A 55 -1.14 -10.00 2.08
N ALA A 56 -1.77 -9.10 1.31
CA ALA A 56 -1.45 -8.90 -0.10
C ALA A 56 -0.03 -8.36 -0.31
N LEU A 57 0.40 -7.41 0.53
CA LEU A 57 1.76 -6.86 0.55
C LEU A 57 2.79 -7.95 0.87
N LEU A 58 2.56 -8.78 1.89
CA LEU A 58 3.46 -9.88 2.25
C LEU A 58 3.59 -10.89 1.11
N LEU A 59 2.47 -11.30 0.50
CA LEU A 59 2.48 -12.20 -0.65
C LEU A 59 3.22 -11.58 -1.84
N THR A 60 3.09 -10.26 -2.06
CA THR A 60 3.82 -9.52 -3.10
C THR A 60 5.32 -9.52 -2.83
N VAL A 61 5.75 -9.24 -1.60
CA VAL A 61 7.16 -9.24 -1.19
C VAL A 61 7.77 -10.64 -1.32
N LEU A 62 7.10 -11.66 -0.80
CA LEU A 62 7.59 -13.05 -0.83
C LEU A 62 7.73 -13.56 -2.27
N SER A 63 6.70 -13.37 -3.10
CA SER A 63 6.73 -13.79 -4.50
C SER A 63 7.74 -12.98 -5.33
N GLY A 64 7.87 -11.67 -5.06
CA GLY A 64 8.87 -10.81 -5.71
C GLY A 64 10.30 -11.18 -5.33
N GLY A 65 10.54 -11.46 -4.06
CA GLY A 65 11.82 -11.99 -3.56
C GLY A 65 12.16 -13.34 -4.19
N TRP A 66 11.19 -14.23 -4.36
CA TRP A 66 11.42 -15.48 -5.08
C TRP A 66 11.81 -15.24 -6.54
N LEU A 67 11.07 -14.36 -7.24
CA LEU A 67 11.35 -14.02 -8.64
C LEU A 67 12.74 -13.37 -8.82
N PHE A 68 13.20 -12.60 -7.83
CA PHE A 68 14.54 -12.01 -7.81
C PHE A 68 15.64 -13.07 -7.99
N PHE A 69 15.54 -14.18 -7.26
CA PHE A 69 16.54 -15.26 -7.32
C PHE A 69 16.40 -16.17 -8.55
N LEU A 70 15.26 -16.13 -9.26
CA LEU A 70 14.99 -16.98 -10.42
C LEU A 70 15.39 -16.36 -11.77
N ALA A 71 15.73 -15.07 -11.83
CA ALA A 71 15.97 -14.37 -13.08
C ALA A 71 17.15 -13.37 -12.98
N PRO A 72 18.32 -13.64 -13.59
CA PRO A 72 19.51 -12.81 -13.43
C PRO A 72 19.57 -11.60 -14.39
N HIS A 73 18.44 -11.14 -14.93
CA HIS A 73 18.43 -10.04 -15.91
C HIS A 73 18.25 -8.68 -15.22
N TRP A 74 19.36 -8.05 -14.84
CA TRP A 74 19.38 -6.80 -14.10
C TRP A 74 19.62 -5.58 -15.01
N SER A 75 18.64 -5.27 -15.85
CA SER A 75 18.66 -4.02 -16.63
C SER A 75 18.40 -2.80 -15.74
N ALA A 76 18.69 -1.59 -16.22
CA ALA A 76 18.36 -0.35 -15.50
C ALA A 76 16.86 -0.23 -15.21
N VAL A 77 16.02 -0.62 -16.18
CA VAL A 77 14.55 -0.65 -16.02
C VAL A 77 14.14 -1.63 -14.92
N TRP A 78 14.80 -2.78 -14.84
CA TRP A 78 14.58 -3.76 -13.79
C TRP A 78 14.91 -3.18 -12.40
N TRP A 79 16.06 -2.53 -12.24
CA TRP A 79 16.45 -1.88 -10.98
C TRP A 79 15.49 -0.76 -10.57
N PHE A 80 15.01 0.04 -11.52
CA PHE A 80 14.03 1.08 -11.24
C PHE A 80 12.70 0.47 -10.78
N LYS A 81 12.21 -0.59 -11.47
CA LYS A 81 11.02 -1.34 -11.03
C LYS A 81 11.18 -1.89 -9.62
N PHE A 82 12.33 -2.51 -9.33
CA PHE A 82 12.63 -3.07 -8.02
C PHE A 82 12.65 -1.98 -6.94
N GLY A 83 13.39 -0.89 -7.18
CA GLY A 83 13.48 0.25 -6.25
C GLY A 83 12.12 0.91 -5.99
N ALA A 84 11.30 1.10 -7.03
CA ALA A 84 9.94 1.62 -6.89
C ALA A 84 9.06 0.72 -6.01
N GLY A 85 9.13 -0.61 -6.22
CA GLY A 85 8.40 -1.59 -5.41
C GLY A 85 8.88 -1.61 -3.96
N THR A 86 10.19 -1.59 -3.72
CA THR A 86 10.76 -1.55 -2.37
C THR A 86 10.38 -0.27 -1.64
N LEU A 87 10.41 0.89 -2.32
CA LEU A 87 9.98 2.16 -1.75
C LEU A 87 8.49 2.12 -1.38
N ALA A 88 7.64 1.58 -2.26
CA ALA A 88 6.22 1.42 -1.97
C ALA A 88 5.99 0.55 -0.72
N VAL A 89 6.69 -0.59 -0.61
CA VAL A 89 6.59 -1.48 0.56
C VAL A 89 7.01 -0.76 1.84
N ALA A 90 8.14 -0.06 1.83
CA ALA A 90 8.62 0.67 3.00
C ALA A 90 7.65 1.79 3.41
N ALA A 91 7.14 2.55 2.44
CA ALA A 91 6.13 3.58 2.67
C ALA A 91 4.83 2.98 3.25
N ASN A 92 4.41 1.81 2.80
CA ASN A 92 3.20 1.15 3.29
C ASN A 92 3.32 0.70 4.74
N LEU A 93 4.48 0.15 5.12
CA LEU A 93 4.74 -0.23 6.49
C LEU A 93 4.70 1.00 7.42
N ALA A 94 5.16 2.15 6.94
CA ALA A 94 4.99 3.42 7.65
C ALA A 94 3.50 3.83 7.72
N CYS A 95 2.72 3.68 6.64
CA CYS A 95 1.28 3.94 6.62
C CYS A 95 0.53 3.12 7.68
N ILE A 96 0.77 1.81 7.79
CA ILE A 96 0.10 0.94 8.78
C ILE A 96 0.30 1.49 10.21
N GLY A 97 1.52 1.92 10.53
CA GLY A 97 1.82 2.55 11.82
C GLY A 97 1.06 3.87 12.02
N LEU A 98 0.99 4.71 10.99
CA LEU A 98 0.24 5.97 11.01
C LEU A 98 -1.27 5.74 11.11
N VAL A 99 -1.83 4.73 10.44
CA VAL A 99 -3.25 4.37 10.53
C VAL A 99 -3.61 3.93 11.94
N ARG A 100 -2.77 3.10 12.58
CA ARG A 100 -2.98 2.71 13.98
C ARG A 100 -2.93 3.91 14.93
N LEU A 101 -1.97 4.81 14.71
CA LEU A 101 -1.85 6.03 15.48
C LEU A 101 -3.08 6.94 15.26
N ARG A 102 -3.52 7.12 14.00
CA ARG A 102 -4.72 7.90 13.61
C ARG A 102 -5.96 7.37 14.33
N GLN A 103 -6.13 6.05 14.36
CA GLN A 103 -7.22 5.41 15.09
C GLN A 103 -7.16 5.71 16.60
N THR A 104 -5.99 5.56 17.21
CA THR A 104 -5.81 5.85 18.65
C THR A 104 -6.13 7.30 18.99
N LYS A 105 -5.81 8.25 18.09
CA LYS A 105 -6.18 9.66 18.22
C LYS A 105 -7.68 9.90 18.11
N ALA A 106 -8.35 9.23 17.16
CA ALA A 106 -9.80 9.31 17.00
C ALA A 106 -10.55 8.74 18.22
N ASP A 107 -10.07 7.61 18.76
CA ASP A 107 -10.63 6.96 19.94
C ASP A 107 -10.48 7.85 21.20
N ALA A 108 -9.36 8.55 21.32
CA ALA A 108 -9.11 9.51 22.41
C ALA A 108 -9.80 10.87 22.21
N GLY A 109 -10.45 11.12 21.06
CA GLY A 109 -11.03 12.43 20.72
C GLY A 109 -10.00 13.55 20.48
N ASP A 110 -8.73 13.21 20.26
CA ASP A 110 -7.66 14.16 19.92
C ASP A 110 -7.71 14.50 18.41
N TRP A 111 -8.66 15.35 18.01
CA TRP A 111 -8.88 15.71 16.60
C TRP A 111 -7.73 16.51 15.97
N ALA A 112 -7.03 17.32 16.77
CA ALA A 112 -5.85 18.01 16.29
C ALA A 112 -4.70 17.02 16.00
N GLY A 113 -4.52 16.02 16.87
CA GLY A 113 -3.60 14.91 16.63
C GLY A 113 -4.01 14.06 15.43
N PHE A 114 -5.29 13.72 15.32
CA PHE A 114 -5.86 13.00 14.19
C PHE A 114 -5.50 13.68 12.87
N ALA A 115 -5.79 14.98 12.72
CA ALA A 115 -5.55 15.72 11.49
C ALA A 115 -4.07 15.76 11.09
N ARG A 116 -3.15 15.88 12.07
CA ARG A 116 -1.70 15.84 11.80
C ARG A 116 -1.24 14.48 11.29
N VAL A 117 -1.74 13.40 11.91
CA VAL A 117 -1.38 12.03 11.53
C VAL A 117 -2.00 11.66 10.19
N ASP A 118 -3.25 12.07 9.95
CA ASP A 118 -3.94 11.92 8.67
C ASP A 118 -3.16 12.58 7.52
N ALA A 119 -2.75 13.83 7.69
CA ALA A 119 -1.95 14.53 6.69
C ALA A 119 -0.60 13.85 6.42
N ALA A 120 0.02 13.25 7.44
CA ALA A 120 1.24 12.46 7.27
C ALA A 120 0.97 11.16 6.51
N GLN A 121 -0.10 10.43 6.88
CA GLN A 121 -0.51 9.20 6.20
C GLN A 121 -0.84 9.45 4.73
N HIS A 122 -1.52 10.54 4.39
CA HIS A 122 -1.80 10.91 3.00
C HIS A 122 -0.52 11.08 2.16
N ARG A 123 0.52 11.71 2.73
CA ARG A 123 1.81 11.90 2.03
C ARG A 123 2.51 10.57 1.77
N TRP A 124 2.52 9.67 2.75
CA TRP A 124 3.09 8.34 2.59
C TRP A 124 2.25 7.47 1.67
N GLY A 125 0.93 7.55 1.74
CA GLY A 125 0.00 6.88 0.83
C GLY A 125 0.20 7.29 -0.63
N ALA A 126 0.50 8.57 -0.89
CA ALA A 126 0.88 9.01 -2.23
C ALA A 126 2.18 8.36 -2.72
N VAL A 127 3.18 8.20 -1.84
CA VAL A 127 4.43 7.50 -2.16
C VAL A 127 4.17 6.02 -2.46
N VAL A 128 3.31 5.35 -1.66
CA VAL A 128 2.87 3.97 -1.92
C VAL A 128 2.24 3.86 -3.31
N ALA A 129 1.23 4.69 -3.60
CA ALA A 129 0.50 4.66 -4.86
C ALA A 129 1.42 4.87 -6.07
N LEU A 130 2.28 5.90 -6.02
CA LEU A 130 3.22 6.20 -7.10
C LEU A 130 4.25 5.08 -7.30
N GLY A 131 4.83 4.56 -6.22
CA GLY A 131 5.80 3.47 -6.29
C GLY A 131 5.19 2.18 -6.84
N LEU A 132 3.98 1.83 -6.39
CA LEU A 132 3.27 0.63 -6.82
C LEU A 132 2.84 0.72 -8.29
N LEU A 133 2.30 1.88 -8.71
CA LEU A 133 1.96 2.12 -10.12
C LEU A 133 3.18 2.08 -11.03
N ALA A 134 4.31 2.70 -10.62
CA ALA A 134 5.55 2.64 -11.36
C ALA A 134 6.08 1.20 -11.48
N ALA A 135 6.08 0.44 -10.37
CA ALA A 135 6.55 -0.94 -10.37
C ALA A 135 5.69 -1.87 -11.24
N LEU A 136 4.36 -1.74 -11.18
CA LEU A 136 3.43 -2.51 -12.01
C LEU A 136 3.52 -2.11 -13.49
N GLY A 137 3.52 -0.80 -13.78
CA GLY A 137 3.61 -0.27 -15.14
C GLY A 137 4.91 -0.70 -15.85
N LEU A 138 6.05 -0.63 -15.16
CA LEU A 138 7.32 -1.13 -15.70
C LEU A 138 7.35 -2.66 -15.82
N GLY A 139 6.59 -3.37 -14.97
CA GLY A 139 6.36 -4.80 -15.12
C GLY A 139 5.73 -5.14 -16.47
N VAL A 140 4.74 -4.36 -16.92
CA VAL A 140 4.12 -4.50 -18.24
C VAL A 140 5.15 -4.23 -19.34
N VAL A 141 5.90 -3.13 -19.26
CA VAL A 141 6.92 -2.78 -20.27
C VAL A 141 8.01 -3.85 -20.41
N LEU A 142 8.41 -4.50 -19.32
CA LEU A 142 9.44 -5.55 -19.34
C LEU A 142 8.97 -6.90 -19.88
N HIS A 143 7.65 -7.12 -19.99
CA HIS A 143 7.05 -8.39 -20.40
C HIS A 143 6.10 -8.29 -21.60
N ALA A 144 5.96 -7.09 -22.17
CA ALA A 144 5.33 -6.82 -23.46
C ALA A 144 6.35 -7.01 -24.60
#